data_AF-A0A091NKV8-F1
#
_entry.id   AF-A0A091NKV8-F1
#
_cell.length_a   1.000
_cell.length_b   1.000
_cell.length_c   1.000
_cell.angle_alpha   90.00
_cell.angle_beta   90.00
_cell.angle_gamma   90.00
#
_symmetry.space_group_name_H-M   'P 1'
#
loop_
_entity.id
_entity.type
_entity.pdbx_description
1 polymer ?
#
loop_
_entity_poly.entity_id
_entity_poly.type
_entity_poly.pdbx_seq_one_letter_code
_entity_poly.pdbx_strand_id
1 'polypeptide(L)'
;MLEDPDELAVLEEIQQELVLQEQLVIEEYERSLQFDEECLNAMLDGLDASDKLICPVCRRNHLDVRNHLVSCQCGLHIGTQGMTEGKLRSLLENTLTEHSHRCFHNPEFTVTTGMEEEASLLMSCPVCDSWMILL
;
A
#
# COMPACT_ATOMS: atom_id res chain seq x y z
N MET A 1 28.81 28.47 50.94
CA MET A 1 27.70 28.25 51.87
C MET A 1 27.28 26.81 51.68
N LEU A 2 27.13 26.04 52.76
CA LEU A 2 26.52 24.71 52.66
C LEU A 2 25.02 24.94 52.41
N GLU A 3 24.47 24.34 51.36
CA GLU A 3 23.02 24.38 51.09
C GLU A 3 22.29 23.73 52.25
N ASP A 4 21.13 24.30 52.61
CA ASP A 4 20.32 23.82 53.73
C ASP A 4 19.80 22.41 53.40
N PRO A 5 20.04 21.40 54.24
CA PRO A 5 19.68 20.01 53.93
C PRO A 5 18.17 19.81 53.70
N ASP A 6 17.32 20.64 54.32
CA ASP A 6 15.88 20.60 54.10
C ASP A 6 15.51 21.16 52.71
N GLU A 7 16.18 22.21 52.23
CA GLU A 7 16.02 22.75 50.88
C GLU A 7 16.47 21.74 49.80
N LEU A 8 17.57 21.02 50.05
CA LEU A 8 18.07 20.01 49.13
C LEU A 8 17.10 18.82 48.99
N ALA A 9 16.49 18.37 50.09
CA ALA A 9 15.51 17.29 50.08
C ALA A 9 14.26 17.63 49.26
N VAL A 10 13.79 18.88 49.33
CA VAL A 10 12.65 19.36 48.53
C VAL A 10 12.98 19.38 47.04
N LEU A 11 14.19 19.80 46.68
CA LEU A 11 14.64 19.79 45.28
C LEU A 11 14.76 18.37 44.72
N GLU A 12 15.23 17.41 45.52
CA GLU A 12 15.30 16.00 45.14
C GLU A 12 13.90 15.40 44.92
N GLU A 13 12.91 15.72 45.76
CA GLU A 13 11.52 15.27 45.59
C GLU A 13 10.91 15.81 44.29
N ILE A 14 11.09 17.11 44.02
CA ILE A 14 10.61 17.74 42.78
C ILE A 14 11.28 17.09 41.57
N GLN A 15 12.58 16.82 41.63
CA GLN A 15 13.30 16.18 40.53
C GLN A 15 12.78 14.77 40.26
N GLN A 16 12.48 14.00 41.30
CA GLN A 16 11.90 12.65 41.17
C GLN A 16 10.50 12.71 40.55
N GLU A 17 9.65 13.66 40.96
CA GLU A 17 8.33 13.86 40.39
C GLU A 17 8.40 14.23 38.91
N LEU A 18 9.30 15.13 38.52
CA LEU A 18 9.50 15.53 37.13
C LEU A 18 9.93 14.35 36.24
N VAL A 19 10.84 13.50 36.72
CA VAL A 19 11.27 12.30 35.98
C VAL A 19 10.11 11.32 35.82
N LEU A 20 9.30 11.12 36.85
CA LEU A 20 8.10 10.28 36.80
C LEU A 20 7.08 10.83 35.78
N GLN A 21 6.86 12.14 35.77
CA GLN A 21 5.95 12.77 34.80
C GLN A 21 6.45 12.64 33.37
N GLU A 22 7.75 12.84 33.13
CA GLU A 22 8.34 12.66 31.80
C GLU A 22 8.16 11.23 31.30
N GLN A 23 8.39 10.23 32.16
CA GLN A 23 8.16 8.82 31.82
C GLN A 23 6.70 8.54 31.46
N LEU A 24 5.75 9.06 32.25
CA LEU A 24 4.33 8.87 31.98
C LEU A 24 3.90 9.50 30.64
N VAL A 25 4.44 10.67 30.31
CA VAL A 25 4.16 11.33 29.02
C VAL A 25 4.66 10.48 27.85
N ILE A 26 5.87 9.91 27.96
CA ILE A 26 6.41 9.01 26.94
C ILE A 26 5.54 7.75 26.82
N GLU A 27 5.18 7.12 27.93
CA GLU A 27 4.32 5.91 27.94
C GLU A 27 2.92 6.17 27.37
N GLU A 28 2.35 7.35 27.60
CA GLU A 28 1.08 7.75 27.00
C GLU A 28 1.21 7.89 25.48
N TYR A 29 2.26 8.56 25.02
CA TYR A 29 2.52 8.75 23.60
C TYR A 29 2.76 7.43 22.86
N GLU A 30 3.58 6.54 23.42
CA GLU A 30 3.85 5.21 22.86
C GLU A 30 2.58 4.37 22.76
N ARG A 31 1.72 4.44 23.78
CA ARG A 31 0.42 3.75 23.78
C ARG A 31 -0.53 4.29 22.72
N SER A 32 -0.53 5.61 22.51
CA SER A 32 -1.30 6.22 21.42
C SER A 32 -0.80 5.76 20.06
N LEU A 33 0.52 5.74 19.85
CA LEU A 33 1.12 5.25 18.62
C LEU A 33 0.77 3.78 18.37
N GLN A 34 0.87 2.93 19.40
CA GLN A 34 0.51 1.52 19.28
C GLN A 34 -0.96 1.35 18.90
N PHE A 35 -1.87 2.14 19.48
CA PHE A 35 -3.28 2.12 19.12
C PHE A 35 -3.51 2.53 17.66
N ASP A 36 -2.84 3.59 17.19
CA ASP A 36 -2.95 4.05 15.81
C ASP A 36 -2.42 2.98 14.84
N GLU A 37 -1.31 2.33 15.17
CA GLU A 37 -0.75 1.21 14.41
C GLU A 37 -1.70 0.01 14.36
N GLU A 38 -2.26 -0.41 15.50
CA GLU A 38 -3.23 -1.50 15.58
C GLU A 38 -4.48 -1.20 14.74
N CYS A 39 -4.96 0.05 14.75
CA CYS A 39 -6.09 0.49 13.95
C CYS A 39 -5.78 0.41 12.45
N LEU A 40 -4.61 0.90 12.04
CA LEU A 40 -4.15 0.82 10.65
C LEU A 40 -4.03 -0.64 10.18
N ASN A 41 -3.43 -1.51 11.01
CA ASN A 41 -3.27 -2.93 10.72
C ASN A 41 -4.63 -3.62 10.56
N ALA A 42 -5.60 -3.35 11.44
CA ALA A 42 -6.95 -3.90 11.30
C ALA A 42 -7.66 -3.45 10.02
N MET A 43 -7.42 -2.21 9.56
CA MET A 43 -7.93 -1.73 8.27
C MET A 43 -7.27 -2.45 7.08
N LEU A 44 -5.96 -2.73 7.16
CA LEU A 44 -5.23 -3.49 6.15
C LEU A 44 -5.69 -4.96 6.11
N ASP A 45 -5.89 -5.60 7.26
CA ASP A 45 -6.43 -6.97 7.34
C ASP A 45 -7.82 -7.08 6.68
N GLY A 46 -8.64 -6.05 6.84
CA GLY A 46 -9.93 -5.95 6.15
C GLY A 46 -9.83 -5.82 4.63
N LEU A 47 -8.70 -5.33 4.11
CA LEU A 47 -8.40 -5.21 2.68
C LEU A 47 -7.81 -6.51 2.11
N ASP A 48 -6.90 -7.15 2.85
CA ASP A 48 -6.26 -8.43 2.51
C ASP A 48 -7.25 -9.61 2.52
N ALA A 49 -8.40 -9.47 3.19
CA ALA A 49 -9.48 -10.46 3.13
C ALA A 49 -10.05 -10.68 1.71
N SER A 50 -9.78 -9.76 0.77
CA SER A 50 -10.08 -9.97 -0.64
C SER A 50 -8.79 -10.27 -1.41
N ASP A 51 -8.52 -11.55 -1.67
CA ASP A 51 -7.50 -12.03 -2.63
C ASP A 51 -7.87 -11.67 -4.08
N LYS A 52 -8.51 -10.52 -4.28
CA LYS A 52 -9.04 -10.04 -5.54
C LYS A 52 -8.10 -8.99 -6.10
N LEU A 53 -7.85 -9.07 -7.40
CA LEU A 53 -6.99 -8.11 -8.08
C LEU A 53 -7.70 -6.78 -8.30
N ILE A 54 -7.11 -5.67 -7.84
CA ILE A 54 -7.59 -4.33 -8.17
C ILE A 54 -7.35 -4.06 -9.65
N CYS A 55 -8.36 -3.55 -10.36
CA CYS A 55 -8.25 -3.20 -11.77
C CYS A 55 -7.27 -2.04 -11.97
N PRO A 56 -6.18 -2.22 -12.73
CA PRO A 56 -5.15 -1.19 -12.85
C PRO A 56 -5.59 0.02 -13.69
N VAL A 57 -6.63 -0.14 -14.51
CA VAL A 57 -7.20 0.93 -15.36
C VAL A 57 -8.06 1.89 -14.54
N CYS A 58 -9.00 1.37 -13.73
CA CYS A 58 -9.92 2.23 -12.98
C CYS A 58 -9.53 2.47 -11.52
N ARG A 59 -8.60 1.65 -10.97
CA ARG A 59 -8.10 1.69 -9.59
C ARG A 59 -9.21 1.73 -8.52
N ARG A 60 -10.38 1.17 -8.84
CA ARG A 60 -11.59 1.22 -7.99
C ARG A 60 -12.27 -0.13 -7.85
N ASN A 61 -12.45 -0.81 -8.97
CA ASN A 61 -13.14 -2.10 -9.03
C ASN A 61 -12.12 -3.24 -9.12
N HIS A 62 -12.56 -4.46 -8.83
CA HIS A 62 -11.71 -5.64 -8.94
C HIS A 62 -11.81 -6.27 -10.34
N LEU A 63 -10.79 -7.02 -10.73
CA LEU A 63 -10.78 -7.86 -11.91
C LEU A 63 -11.43 -9.21 -11.58
N ASP A 64 -12.25 -9.71 -12.50
CA ASP A 64 -12.78 -11.07 -12.48
C ASP A 64 -12.13 -11.85 -13.64
N VAL A 65 -11.50 -12.98 -13.32
CA VAL A 65 -10.95 -13.92 -14.32
C VAL A 65 -11.86 -15.15 -14.40
N ARG A 66 -12.64 -15.26 -15.47
CA ARG A 66 -13.57 -16.39 -15.68
C ARG A 66 -13.57 -16.82 -17.13
N ASN A 67 -13.59 -18.13 -17.40
CA ASN A 67 -13.73 -18.69 -18.75
C ASN A 67 -12.79 -18.06 -19.80
N HIS A 68 -11.51 -17.86 -19.46
CA HIS A 68 -10.51 -17.23 -20.35
C HIS A 68 -10.79 -15.75 -20.67
N LEU A 69 -11.58 -15.06 -19.85
CA LEU A 69 -11.87 -13.63 -19.97
C LEU A 69 -11.46 -12.92 -18.67
N VAL A 70 -10.72 -11.83 -18.82
CA VAL A 70 -10.44 -10.87 -17.75
C VAL A 70 -11.42 -9.71 -17.91
N SER A 71 -12.20 -9.42 -16.87
CA SER A 71 -13.25 -8.40 -16.93
C SER A 71 -13.28 -7.49 -15.71
N CYS A 72 -13.81 -6.28 -15.88
CA CYS A 72 -14.02 -5.32 -14.80
C CYS A 72 -15.28 -4.49 -15.03
N GLN A 73 -15.92 -4.06 -13.94
CA GLN A 73 -17.10 -3.19 -13.97
C GLN A 73 -16.83 -1.80 -14.56
N CYS A 74 -15.56 -1.41 -14.77
CA CYS A 74 -15.22 -0.19 -15.51
C CYS A 74 -15.34 -0.33 -17.03
N GLY A 75 -15.66 -1.52 -17.56
CA GLY A 75 -15.78 -1.80 -18.99
C GLY A 75 -14.59 -2.53 -19.62
N LEU A 76 -13.53 -2.83 -18.85
CA LEU A 76 -12.41 -3.65 -19.33
C LEU A 76 -12.89 -5.08 -19.58
N HIS A 77 -12.64 -5.61 -20.78
CA HIS A 77 -12.93 -6.98 -21.19
C HIS A 77 -11.83 -7.44 -22.15
N ILE A 78 -11.01 -8.41 -21.73
CA ILE A 78 -9.85 -8.90 -22.49
C ILE A 78 -9.88 -10.42 -22.51
N GLY A 79 -9.95 -10.99 -23.72
CA GLY A 79 -9.94 -12.44 -23.93
C GLY A 79 -8.51 -12.97 -23.89
N THR A 80 -8.24 -13.92 -23.00
CA THR A 80 -6.89 -14.44 -22.76
C THR A 80 -6.95 -15.95 -22.51
N GLN A 81 -6.52 -16.76 -23.48
CA GLN A 81 -6.55 -18.22 -23.33
C GLN A 81 -5.63 -18.70 -22.21
N GLY A 82 -6.13 -19.60 -21.35
CA GLY A 82 -5.35 -20.21 -20.27
C GLY A 82 -4.90 -19.26 -19.14
N MET A 83 -5.44 -18.03 -19.11
CA MET A 83 -5.19 -17.09 -18.02
C MET A 83 -5.97 -17.46 -16.77
N THR A 84 -5.31 -17.33 -15.63
CA THR A 84 -5.89 -17.53 -14.30
C THR A 84 -5.61 -16.30 -13.46
N GLU A 85 -6.36 -16.10 -12.37
CA GLU A 85 -6.16 -15.00 -11.45
C GLU A 85 -4.71 -14.95 -10.91
N GLY A 86 -4.15 -16.11 -10.51
CA GLY A 86 -2.76 -16.18 -10.07
C GLY A 86 -1.74 -15.80 -11.15
N LYS A 87 -1.95 -16.20 -12.41
CA LYS A 87 -1.05 -15.81 -13.51
C LYS A 87 -1.13 -14.31 -13.79
N LEU A 88 -2.34 -13.75 -13.76
CA LEU A 88 -2.56 -12.31 -13.94
C LEU A 88 -1.92 -11.50 -12.82
N ARG A 89 -2.05 -11.97 -11.57
CA ARG A 89 -1.40 -11.41 -10.38
C ARG A 89 0.11 -11.33 -10.57
N SER A 90 0.74 -12.47 -10.82
CA SER A 90 2.19 -12.53 -10.99
C SER A 90 2.66 -11.69 -12.19
N LEU A 91 1.89 -11.65 -13.29
CA LEU A 91 2.21 -10.79 -14.43
C LEU A 91 2.26 -9.31 -14.02
N LEU A 92 1.20 -8.81 -13.37
CA LEU A 92 1.12 -7.41 -12.93
C LEU A 92 2.20 -7.07 -11.92
N GLU A 93 2.40 -7.92 -10.91
CA GLU A 93 3.41 -7.72 -9.87
C GLU A 93 4.83 -7.69 -10.45
N ASN A 94 5.17 -8.65 -11.32
CA ASN A 94 6.49 -8.72 -11.93
C ASN A 94 6.76 -7.50 -12.80
N THR A 95 5.81 -7.08 -13.65
CA THR A 95 6.03 -5.93 -14.52
C THR A 95 6.14 -4.63 -13.75
N LEU A 96 5.31 -4.43 -12.72
CA LEU A 96 5.41 -3.25 -11.84
C LEU A 96 6.73 -3.25 -11.05
N THR A 97 7.16 -4.39 -10.54
CA THR A 97 8.41 -4.54 -9.81
C THR A 97 9.60 -4.23 -10.72
N GLU A 98 9.62 -4.78 -11.94
CA GLU A 98 10.67 -4.50 -12.93
C GLU A 98 10.75 -3.01 -13.29
N HIS A 99 9.61 -2.36 -13.47
CA HIS A 99 9.54 -0.91 -13.69
C HIS A 99 10.09 -0.13 -12.48
N SER A 100 9.71 -0.53 -11.26
CA SER A 100 10.09 0.17 -10.03
C SER A 100 11.59 0.23 -9.79
N HIS A 101 12.35 -0.74 -10.30
CA HIS A 101 13.82 -0.72 -10.25
C HIS A 101 14.46 0.41 -11.07
N ARG A 102 13.73 0.96 -12.05
CA ARG A 102 14.24 2.02 -12.95
C ARG A 102 13.55 3.36 -12.72
N CYS A 103 12.30 3.35 -12.26
CA CYS A 103 11.47 4.54 -12.14
C CYS A 103 10.50 4.42 -10.96
N PHE A 104 10.45 5.46 -10.11
CA PHE A 104 9.56 5.55 -8.95
C PHE A 104 8.17 6.10 -9.29
N HIS A 105 7.90 6.48 -10.55
CA HIS A 105 6.56 6.91 -10.96
C HIS A 105 5.64 5.70 -11.17
N ASN A 106 4.36 5.88 -10.84
CA ASN A 106 3.36 4.87 -11.13
C ASN A 106 3.04 4.87 -12.63
N PRO A 107 3.15 3.72 -13.32
CA PRO A 107 2.75 3.64 -14.71
C PRO A 107 1.22 3.72 -14.86
N GLU A 108 0.80 4.11 -16.05
CA GLU A 108 -0.59 4.16 -16.47
C GLU A 108 -0.96 2.88 -17.21
N PHE A 109 -2.21 2.46 -17.06
CA PHE A 109 -2.75 1.29 -17.73
C PHE A 109 -3.91 1.69 -18.61
N THR A 110 -3.87 1.25 -19.87
CA THR A 110 -4.89 1.55 -20.86
C THR A 110 -5.29 0.27 -21.57
N VAL A 111 -6.53 0.23 -22.07
CA VAL A 111 -7.00 -0.85 -22.93
C VAL A 111 -6.91 -0.36 -24.37
N THR A 112 -6.23 -1.13 -25.21
CA THR A 112 -6.09 -0.84 -26.65
C THR A 112 -6.78 -1.91 -27.45
N THR A 113 -7.64 -1.54 -28.39
CA THR A 113 -8.23 -2.49 -29.35
C THR A 113 -7.36 -2.55 -30.60
N GLY A 114 -6.81 -3.72 -30.91
CA GLY A 114 -6.03 -3.94 -32.12
C GLY A 114 -6.89 -3.99 -33.39
N MET A 115 -6.22 -4.12 -34.56
CA MET A 115 -6.90 -4.31 -35.85
C MET A 115 -7.65 -5.66 -35.95
N GLU A 116 -7.36 -6.61 -35.06
CA GLU A 116 -7.93 -7.96 -35.03
C GLU A 116 -9.01 -8.15 -33.94
N GLU A 117 -9.70 -7.07 -33.54
CA GLU A 117 -10.82 -7.05 -32.58
C GLU A 117 -10.49 -7.49 -31.13
N GLU A 118 -9.29 -7.99 -30.87
CA GLU A 118 -8.85 -8.37 -29.53
C GLU A 118 -8.36 -7.13 -28.76
N ALA A 119 -8.95 -6.93 -27.57
CA ALA A 119 -8.56 -5.88 -26.65
C ALA A 119 -7.34 -6.32 -25.83
N SER A 120 -6.34 -5.47 -25.77
CA SER A 120 -5.08 -5.70 -25.06
C SER A 120 -4.89 -4.73 -23.90
N LEU A 121 -4.20 -5.18 -22.86
CA LEU A 121 -3.83 -4.33 -21.72
C LEU A 121 -2.43 -3.76 -21.94
N LEU A 122 -2.31 -2.44 -22.02
CA LEU A 122 -1.05 -1.73 -22.15
C LEU A 122 -0.66 -1.07 -20.84
N MET A 123 0.58 -1.25 -20.42
CA MET A 123 1.25 -0.42 -19.41
C MET A 123 2.12 0.63 -20.12
N SER A 124 2.06 1.88 -19.70
CA SER A 124 2.92 2.96 -20.19
C SER A 124 3.32 3.92 -19.07
N CYS A 125 4.58 4.34 -19.01
CA CYS A 125 5.05 5.33 -18.06
C CYS A 125 5.43 6.64 -18.77
N PRO A 126 4.80 7.78 -18.42
CA PRO A 126 5.03 9.05 -19.10
C PRO A 126 6.38 9.71 -18.75
N VAL A 127 7.15 9.14 -17.81
CA VAL A 127 8.39 9.73 -17.30
C VAL A 127 9.64 9.02 -17.84
N CYS A 128 9.61 7.69 -17.93
CA CYS A 128 10.74 6.90 -18.40
C CYS A 128 10.52 6.32 -19.81
N ASP A 129 9.42 6.68 -20.46
CA ASP A 129 9.00 6.21 -21.79
C ASP A 129 8.93 4.68 -21.93
N SER A 130 8.86 3.96 -20.80
CA SER A 130 8.69 2.51 -20.78
C SER A 130 7.24 2.16 -21.09
N TRP A 131 7.05 1.17 -21.97
CA TRP A 131 5.73 0.63 -22.26
C TRP A 131 5.81 -0.89 -22.52
N MET A 132 4.73 -1.59 -22.20
CA MET A 132 4.63 -3.04 -22.35
C MET A 132 3.18 -3.46 -22.57
N ILE A 133 2.94 -4.30 -23.56
CA ILE A 133 1.66 -5.00 -23.75
C ILE A 133 1.68 -6.23 -22.84
N LEU A 134 0.65 -6.36 -22.01
CA LEU A 134 0.56 -7.41 -20.98
C LEU A 134 -0.37 -8.56 -21.39
N LEU A 135 -1.54 -8.22 -21.95
CA LEU A 135 -2.60 -9.13 -22.36
C LEU A 135 -3.02 -8.82 -23.78
#